data_AF-A0A1C7DHP9-F1
#
_entry.id   AF-A0A1C7DHP9-F1
#
_cell.length_a   1.000
_cell.length_b   1.000
_cell.length_c   1.000
_cell.angle_alpha   90.00
_cell.angle_beta   90.00
_cell.angle_gamma   90.00
#
_symmetry.space_group_name_H-M   'P 1'
#
loop_
_entity.id
_entity.type
_entity.pdbx_description
1 polymer ?
#
loop_
_entity_poly.entity_id
_entity_poly.type
_entity_poly.pdbx_seq_one_letter_code
_entity_poly.pdbx_strand_id
1 'polypeptide(L)'
;MRTNEVVIEKVKIWLQENGKSHQWLAEELNISKALVGHMLSGNRTIQPKRIPELAKVLGLSVNELMEDSSLNSKRLVVQLRGTTSNRRSKQEVEELLFAIEDYLGLKRGQKNGS
;
A
#
# COMPACT_ATOMS: atom_id res chain seq x y z
N MET A 1 4.35 6.09 -7.89
CA MET A 1 3.04 6.19 -8.57
C MET A 1 2.25 7.36 -8.03
N ARG A 2 1.35 7.96 -8.82
CA ARG A 2 0.40 8.95 -8.28
C ARG A 2 -0.67 8.19 -7.49
N THR A 3 -1.06 8.66 -6.31
CA THR A 3 -2.05 8.00 -5.42
C THR A 3 -3.33 7.55 -6.12
N ASN A 4 -3.78 8.27 -7.13
CA ASN A 4 -4.94 7.91 -7.95
C ASN A 4 -4.74 6.59 -8.73
N GLU A 5 -3.54 6.33 -9.25
CA GLU A 5 -3.22 5.12 -10.00
C GLU A 5 -3.26 3.88 -9.09
N VAL A 6 -2.71 4.00 -7.88
CA VAL A 6 -2.71 2.96 -6.85
C VAL A 6 -4.14 2.55 -6.48
N VAL A 7 -5.00 3.54 -6.22
CA VAL A 7 -6.41 3.30 -5.88
C VAL A 7 -7.14 2.63 -7.06
N ILE A 8 -6.93 3.10 -8.29
CA ILE A 8 -7.56 2.50 -9.49
C ILE A 8 -7.17 1.03 -9.64
N GLU A 9 -5.88 0.72 -9.51
CA GLU A 9 -5.36 -0.63 -9.65
C GLU A 9 -5.92 -1.57 -8.57
N LYS A 10 -5.93 -1.12 -7.31
CA LYS A 10 -6.53 -1.88 -6.21
C LYS A 10 -8.00 -2.19 -6.42
N VAL A 11 -8.78 -1.19 -6.84
CA VAL A 11 -10.21 -1.41 -7.10
C VAL A 11 -10.42 -2.40 -8.23
N LYS A 12 -9.62 -2.34 -9.31
CA LYS A 12 -9.69 -3.31 -10.41
C LYS A 12 -9.37 -4.74 -9.95
N ILE A 13 -8.27 -4.91 -9.22
CA ILE A 13 -7.83 -6.22 -8.70
C ILE A 13 -8.94 -6.80 -7.82
N TRP A 14 -9.44 -6.03 -6.87
CA TRP A 14 -10.49 -6.49 -5.96
C TRP A 14 -11.78 -6.89 -6.70
N LEU A 15 -12.21 -6.10 -7.69
CA LEU A 15 -13.38 -6.44 -8.50
C LEU A 15 -13.17 -7.76 -9.26
N GLN A 16 -11.98 -7.97 -9.81
CA GLN A 16 -11.62 -9.20 -10.51
C GLN A 16 -11.61 -10.42 -9.56
N GLU A 17 -10.97 -10.29 -8.41
CA GLU A 17 -10.88 -11.37 -7.39
C GLU A 17 -12.25 -11.76 -6.82
N ASN A 18 -13.16 -10.79 -6.71
CA ASN A 18 -14.51 -11.01 -6.16
C ASN A 18 -15.58 -11.23 -7.24
N GLY A 19 -15.19 -11.33 -8.53
CA GLY A 19 -16.12 -11.52 -9.65
C GLY A 19 -17.17 -10.41 -9.79
N LYS A 20 -16.86 -9.19 -9.34
CA LYS A 20 -17.76 -8.03 -9.34
C LYS A 20 -17.60 -7.21 -10.60
N SER A 21 -18.71 -6.70 -11.13
CA SER A 21 -18.71 -5.87 -12.34
C SER A 21 -18.63 -4.38 -12.01
N HIS A 22 -18.26 -3.55 -13.00
CA HIS A 22 -18.37 -2.09 -12.89
C HIS A 22 -19.81 -1.63 -12.64
N GLN A 23 -20.82 -2.39 -13.09
CA GLN A 23 -22.22 -2.09 -12.85
C GLN A 23 -22.56 -2.27 -11.37
N TRP A 24 -22.11 -3.36 -10.75
CA TRP A 24 -22.27 -3.60 -9.33
C TRP A 24 -21.63 -2.49 -8.49
N LEU A 25 -20.40 -2.08 -8.82
CA LEU A 25 -19.74 -0.99 -8.10
C LEU A 25 -20.49 0.34 -8.26
N ALA A 26 -21.10 0.57 -9.43
CA ALA A 26 -21.91 1.76 -9.67
C ALA A 26 -23.17 1.79 -8.78
N GLU A 27 -23.80 0.63 -8.59
CA GLU A 27 -24.96 0.45 -7.70
C GLU A 27 -24.58 0.70 -6.23
N GLU A 28 -23.47 0.10 -5.75
CA GLU A 28 -22.99 0.28 -4.37
C GLU A 28 -22.59 1.72 -4.05
N LEU A 29 -22.04 2.44 -5.03
CA LEU A 29 -21.63 3.84 -4.87
C LEU A 29 -22.75 4.84 -5.22
N ASN A 30 -23.92 4.36 -5.65
CA ASN A 30 -25.04 5.17 -6.13
C ASN A 30 -24.62 6.20 -7.20
N ILE A 31 -23.88 5.74 -8.23
CA ILE A 31 -23.40 6.56 -9.35
C ILE A 31 -23.62 5.88 -10.69
N SER A 32 -23.37 6.59 -11.79
CA SER A 32 -23.47 6.01 -13.12
C SER A 32 -22.32 5.06 -13.44
N LYS A 33 -22.62 3.97 -14.16
CA LYS A 33 -21.62 3.04 -14.69
C LYS A 33 -20.56 3.74 -15.53
N ALA A 34 -20.96 4.74 -16.31
CA ALA A 34 -20.03 5.56 -17.10
C ALA A 34 -19.01 6.28 -16.22
N LEU A 35 -19.44 6.83 -15.08
CA LEU A 35 -18.53 7.48 -14.14
C LEU A 35 -17.52 6.47 -13.55
N VAL A 36 -17.98 5.28 -13.16
CA VAL A 36 -17.09 4.20 -12.72
C VAL A 36 -16.06 3.86 -13.79
N GLY A 37 -16.50 3.67 -15.04
CA GLY A 37 -15.60 3.41 -16.17
C GLY A 37 -14.56 4.51 -16.39
N HIS A 38 -14.96 5.79 -16.30
CA HIS A 38 -14.03 6.91 -16.42
C HIS A 38 -13.02 7.01 -15.26
N MET A 39 -13.45 6.70 -14.03
CA MET A 39 -12.56 6.64 -12.87
C MET A 39 -11.54 5.50 -13.02
N LEU A 40 -12.01 4.29 -13.32
CA LEU A 40 -11.15 3.11 -13.39
C LEU A 40 -10.28 3.08 -14.64
N SER A 41 -10.65 3.76 -15.72
CA SER A 41 -9.76 3.93 -16.88
C SER A 41 -8.61 4.92 -16.62
N GLY A 42 -8.67 5.72 -15.55
CA GLY A 42 -7.71 6.79 -15.30
C GLY A 42 -7.96 8.07 -16.10
N ASN A 43 -8.97 8.09 -16.98
CA ASN A 43 -9.36 9.27 -17.74
C ASN A 43 -9.91 10.40 -16.85
N ARG A 44 -10.40 10.05 -15.65
CA ARG A 44 -10.85 11.01 -14.65
C ARG A 44 -10.24 10.69 -13.30
N THR A 45 -9.61 11.70 -12.68
CA THR A 45 -9.11 11.59 -11.30
C THR A 45 -10.25 11.27 -10.34
N ILE A 46 -10.04 10.27 -9.48
CA ILE A 46 -10.95 9.94 -8.39
C ILE A 46 -10.95 11.12 -7.42
N GLN A 47 -12.12 11.67 -7.17
CA GLN A 47 -12.26 12.77 -6.21
C GLN A 47 -11.96 12.27 -4.80
N PRO A 48 -11.25 13.04 -3.95
CA PRO A 48 -10.90 12.62 -2.59
C PRO A 48 -12.10 12.15 -1.77
N LYS A 49 -13.27 12.79 -1.94
CA LYS A 49 -14.52 12.42 -1.27
C LYS A 49 -15.01 11.00 -1.56
N ARG A 50 -14.59 10.40 -2.68
CA ARG A 50 -14.96 9.05 -3.09
C ARG A 50 -14.04 7.98 -2.56
N ILE A 51 -12.85 8.33 -2.08
CA ILE A 51 -11.90 7.37 -1.52
C ILE A 51 -12.49 6.67 -0.29
N PRO A 52 -13.13 7.37 0.67
CA PRO A 52 -13.82 6.72 1.79
C PRO A 52 -15.00 5.84 1.36
N GLU A 53 -15.76 6.25 0.34
CA GLU A 53 -16.89 5.46 -0.20
C GLU A 53 -16.39 4.14 -0.78
N LEU A 54 -15.33 4.20 -1.61
CA LEU A 54 -14.67 3.02 -2.16
C LEU A 54 -14.13 2.13 -1.05
N ALA A 55 -13.38 2.68 -0.09
CA ALA A 55 -12.83 1.91 1.02
C ALA A 55 -13.94 1.14 1.77
N LYS A 56 -15.08 1.78 2.03
CA LYS A 56 -16.24 1.16 2.67
C LYS A 56 -16.83 0.01 1.83
N VAL A 57 -17.02 0.20 0.52
CA VAL A 57 -17.58 -0.84 -0.37
C VAL A 57 -16.64 -2.04 -0.49
N LEU A 58 -15.33 -1.80 -0.54
CA LEU A 58 -14.31 -2.85 -0.62
C LEU A 58 -14.00 -3.53 0.73
N GLY A 59 -14.51 -2.99 1.84
CA GLY A 59 -14.20 -3.49 3.19
C GLY A 59 -12.76 -3.21 3.63
N LEU A 60 -12.13 -2.17 3.09
CA LEU A 60 -10.76 -1.75 3.39
C LEU A 60 -10.76 -0.44 4.17
N SER A 61 -9.67 -0.15 4.90
CA SER A 61 -9.42 1.20 5.40
C SER A 61 -8.97 2.13 4.27
N VAL A 62 -9.13 3.44 4.46
CA VAL A 62 -8.67 4.46 3.50
C VAL A 62 -7.16 4.35 3.27
N ASN A 63 -6.40 4.09 4.34
CA ASN A 63 -4.95 3.92 4.26
C ASN A 63 -4.60 2.68 3.43
N GLU A 64 -5.24 1.54 3.69
CA GLU A 64 -5.03 0.32 2.90
C GLU A 64 -5.41 0.50 1.43
N LEU A 65 -6.43 1.29 1.11
CA LEU A 65 -6.81 1.56 -0.27
C LEU A 65 -5.80 2.46 -1.01
N MET A 66 -5.12 3.37 -0.28
CA MET A 66 -4.17 4.32 -0.86
C MET A 66 -2.72 3.83 -0.82
N GLU A 67 -2.42 2.81 -0.02
CA GLU A 67 -1.07 2.28 0.14
C GLU A 67 -0.65 1.48 -1.10
N ASP A 68 0.57 1.70 -1.58
CA ASP A 68 1.11 1.00 -2.74
C ASP A 68 1.51 -0.44 -2.36
N SER A 69 0.76 -1.43 -2.83
CA SER A 69 1.01 -2.85 -2.55
C SER A 69 2.33 -3.36 -3.13
N SER A 70 2.98 -2.63 -4.06
CA SER A 70 4.32 -2.98 -4.55
C SER A 70 5.38 -2.92 -3.45
N LEU A 71 5.10 -2.22 -2.33
CA LEU A 71 5.91 -2.24 -1.12
C LEU A 71 5.62 -3.46 -0.21
N ASN A 72 4.63 -4.27 -0.57
CA ASN A 72 4.09 -5.36 0.23
C ASN A 72 4.23 -6.75 -0.43
N SER A 73 4.93 -6.86 -1.56
CA SER A 73 5.32 -8.17 -2.09
C SER A 73 6.32 -8.82 -1.13
N LYS A 74 5.81 -9.67 -0.23
CA LYS A 74 6.58 -10.55 0.67
C LYS A 74 7.70 -9.84 1.42
N ARG A 75 7.36 -8.95 2.36
CA ARG A 75 8.36 -8.50 3.33
C ARG A 75 8.75 -9.71 4.19
N LEU A 76 9.86 -10.38 3.84
CA LEU A 76 10.46 -11.41 4.66
C LEU A 76 10.82 -10.78 6.00
N VAL A 77 10.09 -11.13 7.06
CA VAL A 77 10.36 -10.65 8.41
C VAL A 77 11.43 -11.54 9.00
N VAL A 78 12.58 -10.95 9.31
CA VAL A 78 13.63 -11.61 10.09
C VAL A 78 13.36 -11.32 11.56
N GLN A 79 13.14 -12.37 12.36
CA GLN A 79 13.01 -12.27 13.81
C GLN A 79 14.28 -12.78 14.47
N LEU A 80 14.86 -11.97 15.37
CA LEU A 80 15.94 -12.41 16.25
C LEU A 80 15.34 -13.21 17.41
N ARG A 81 15.72 -14.48 17.54
CA ARG A 81 15.27 -15.34 18.65
C ARG A 81 16.18 -15.13 19.87
N GLY A 82 15.57 -14.88 21.03
CA GLY A 82 16.26 -14.74 22.30
C GLY A 82 15.61 -13.70 23.19
N THR A 83 16.13 -13.52 24.41
CA THR A 83 15.69 -12.47 25.33
C THR A 83 16.90 -11.69 25.84
N THR A 84 16.73 -10.36 25.98
CA THR A 84 17.74 -9.49 26.59
C THR A 84 17.34 -9.23 28.04
N SER A 85 18.14 -9.71 29.00
CA SER A 85 17.83 -9.58 30.43
C SER A 85 18.53 -8.41 31.11
N ASN A 86 19.47 -7.73 30.45
CA ASN A 86 20.25 -6.64 31.05
C ASN A 86 20.37 -5.43 30.10
N ARG A 87 20.70 -4.27 30.67
CA ARG A 87 20.78 -3.00 29.92
C ARG A 87 21.83 -3.04 28.80
N ARG A 88 22.95 -3.73 29.05
CA ARG A 88 24.04 -3.85 28.10
C ARG A 88 23.61 -4.62 26.84
N SER A 89 22.95 -5.76 26.99
CA SER A 89 22.49 -6.55 25.85
C SER A 89 21.38 -5.88 25.04
N LYS A 90 20.56 -5.02 25.67
CA LYS A 90 19.62 -4.16 24.92
C LYS A 90 20.37 -3.14 24.06
N GLN A 91 21.36 -2.48 24.62
CA GLN A 91 22.18 -1.50 23.92
C GLN A 91 22.94 -2.13 22.75
N GLU A 92 23.51 -3.32 22.92
CA GLU A 92 24.21 -4.05 21.84
C GLU A 92 23.26 -4.41 20.67
N VAL A 93 21.98 -4.68 20.93
CA VAL A 93 20.96 -4.91 19.88
C VAL A 93 20.59 -3.61 19.16
N GLU A 94 20.50 -2.49 19.88
CA GLU A 94 20.26 -1.17 19.28
C GLU A 94 21.44 -0.72 18.40
N GLU A 95 22.68 -0.97 18.83
CA GLU A 95 23.89 -0.71 18.04
C GLU A 95 23.93 -1.55 16.76
N LEU A 96 23.50 -2.82 16.84
CA LEU A 96 23.34 -3.67 15.66
C LEU A 96 22.31 -3.10 14.67
N LEU A 97 21.16 -2.63 15.15
CA LEU A 97 20.14 -2.02 14.31
C LEU A 97 20.68 -0.77 13.61
N PHE A 98 21.37 0.10 14.35
CA PHE A 98 22.01 1.29 13.80
C PHE A 98 23.01 0.96 12.69
N ALA A 99 23.87 -0.04 12.90
CA ALA A 99 24.85 -0.47 11.90
C ALA A 99 24.20 -0.99 10.61
N ILE A 100 23.06 -1.70 10.72
CA ILE A 100 22.28 -2.16 9.57
C ILE A 100 21.70 -0.96 8.79
N GLU A 101 21.13 0.01 9.50
CA GLU A 101 20.55 1.20 8.89
C GLU A 101 21.60 2.06 8.18
N ASP A 102 22.77 2.25 8.80
CA ASP A 102 23.90 2.97 8.21
C ASP A 102 24.39 2.30 6.91
N TYR A 103 24.61 0.98 6.94
CA TYR A 103 24.97 0.22 5.74
C TYR A 103 23.94 0.36 4.61
N LEU A 104 22.64 0.28 4.93
CA LEU A 104 21.58 0.47 3.95
C LEU A 104 21.58 1.89 3.39
N GLY A 105 21.86 2.91 4.21
CA GLY A 105 22.04 4.29 3.78
C GLY A 105 23.16 4.43 2.76
N LEU A 106 24.35 3.92 3.09
CA LEU A 106 25.53 3.94 2.22
C LEU A 106 25.28 3.21 0.89
N LYS A 107 24.68 2.03 0.94
CA LYS A 107 24.35 1.23 -0.25
C LYS A 107 23.37 1.93 -1.19
N ARG A 108 22.41 2.70 -0.65
CA ARG A 108 21.47 3.50 -1.46
C ARG A 108 22.18 4.67 -2.12
N GLY A 109 23.12 5.32 -1.43
CA GLY A 109 23.94 6.40 -1.98
C GLY A 109 24.78 5.97 -3.19
N GLN A 110 25.30 4.74 -3.18
CA GLN A 110 26.12 4.23 -4.30
C GLN A 110 25.33 3.90 -5.58
N LYS A 111 24.01 3.64 -5.50
CA LYS A 111 23.19 3.35 -6.69
C LYS A 111 22.79 4.59 -7.51
N ASN A 112 22.92 5.79 -6.95
CA ASN A 112 22.51 7.03 -7.61
C ASN A 112 23.69 7.78 -8.27
N GLY A 113 24.86 7.14 -8.35
CA GLY A 113 26.09 7.71 -8.90
C GLY A 113 26.75 6.85 -9.99
N SER A 114 25.98 6.06 -10.75
CA SER A 114 26.44 5.30 -11.92
C SER A 114 25.46 5.41 -13.08
#